data_AF-A0A255YJL1-F1
#
_entry.id   AF-A0A255YJL1-F1
#
_cell.length_a   1.000
_cell.length_b   1.000
_cell.length_c   1.000
_cell.angle_alpha   90.00
_cell.angle_beta   90.00
_cell.angle_gamma   90.00
#
_symmetry.space_group_name_H-M   'P 1'
#
loop_
_entity.id
_entity.type
_entity.pdbx_description
1 polymer ?
#
loop_
_entity_poly.entity_id
_entity_poly.type
_entity_poly.pdbx_seq_one_letter_code
_entity_poly.pdbx_strand_id
1 'polypeptide(L)'
;METPYDWVTVMAFAVLIVLFLQRSQGEPRDHLWQYLVASVGCAVTNYLGNEAMKSGEITLHGGALLLFAGTLGFIWRVLKPFDHG
;
A
#
# COMPACT_ATOMS: atom_id res chain seq x y z
N MET A 1 -0.52 17.07 -1.04
CA MET A 1 -1.63 16.31 -0.46
C MET A 1 -2.91 16.95 -0.97
N GLU A 2 -3.19 16.76 -2.25
CA GLU A 2 -4.28 17.46 -2.94
C GLU A 2 -5.40 16.51 -3.34
N THR A 3 -5.12 15.21 -3.46
CA THR A 3 -6.12 14.22 -3.86
C THR A 3 -6.42 13.21 -2.75
N PRO A 4 -7.61 12.58 -2.77
CA PRO A 4 -7.90 11.46 -1.86
C PRO A 4 -6.84 10.35 -1.92
N TYR A 5 -6.28 10.08 -3.10
CA TYR A 5 -5.23 9.09 -3.30
C TYR A 5 -3.98 9.37 -2.47
N ASP A 6 -3.56 10.64 -2.36
CA ASP A 6 -2.43 11.02 -1.51
C ASP A 6 -2.70 10.60 -0.05
N TRP A 7 -3.91 10.85 0.45
CA TRP A 7 -4.28 10.54 1.82
C TRP A 7 -4.34 9.03 2.10
N VAL A 8 -5.02 8.25 1.25
CA VAL A 8 -5.14 6.79 1.48
C VAL A 8 -3.80 6.08 1.31
N THR A 9 -2.99 6.44 0.32
CA THR A 9 -1.69 5.78 0.10
C THR A 9 -0.70 6.14 1.20
N VAL A 10 -0.69 7.39 1.69
CA VAL A 10 0.14 7.79 2.84
C VAL A 10 -0.28 7.07 4.12
N MET A 11 -1.58 6.93 4.38
CA MET A 11 -2.05 6.14 5.52
C MET A 11 -1.61 4.67 5.41
N ALA A 12 -1.73 4.06 4.24
CA ALA A 12 -1.27 2.69 4.01
C ALA A 12 0.26 2.55 4.21
N PHE A 13 1.03 3.53 3.74
CA PHE A 13 2.48 3.61 3.98
C PHE A 13 2.82 3.73 5.46
N ALA A 14 2.13 4.60 6.19
CA ALA A 14 2.35 4.77 7.62
C ALA A 14 2.11 3.46 8.39
N VAL A 15 1.01 2.77 8.08
CA VAL A 15 0.70 1.45 8.65
C VAL A 15 1.78 0.42 8.31
N LEU A 16 2.24 0.38 7.05
CA LEU A 16 3.32 -0.52 6.62
C LEU A 16 4.63 -0.26 7.37
N ILE A 17 5.01 0.99 7.55
CA ILE A 17 6.23 1.38 8.28
C ILE A 17 6.12 0.95 9.75
N VAL A 18 4.98 1.21 10.39
CA VAL A 18 4.75 0.79 11.78
C VAL A 18 4.82 -0.73 11.92
N LEU A 19 4.19 -1.48 11.01
CA LEU A 19 4.23 -2.95 11.00
C LEU A 19 5.67 -3.47 10.83
N PHE A 20 6.41 -2.89 9.88
CA PHE A 20 7.81 -3.23 9.65
C PHE A 20 8.66 -3.00 10.91
N LEU A 21 8.51 -1.83 11.54
CA LEU A 21 9.25 -1.49 12.75
C LEU A 21 8.92 -2.44 13.92
N GLN A 22 7.64 -2.77 14.11
CA GLN A 22 7.22 -3.72 15.13
C GLN A 22 7.84 -5.10 14.93
N ARG A 23 7.87 -5.60 13.69
CA ARG A 23 8.42 -6.92 13.37
C ARG A 23 9.95 -6.96 13.30
N SER A 24 10.58 -5.82 13.04
CA SER A 24 12.05 -5.71 13.06
C SER A 24 12.64 -5.86 14.46
N GLN A 25 11.85 -5.67 15.53
CA GLN A 25 12.29 -5.82 16.92
C GLN A 25 12.03 -7.23 17.48
N GLY A 26 11.27 -8.07 16.77
CA GLY A 26 10.88 -9.41 17.19
C GLY A 26 11.60 -10.52 16.42
N GLU A 27 11.03 -11.73 16.47
CA GLU A 27 11.53 -12.85 15.66
C GLU A 27 11.42 -12.52 14.16
N PRO A 28 12.48 -12.79 13.36
CA PRO A 28 12.46 -12.52 11.93
C PRO A 28 11.43 -13.41 11.20
N ARG A 29 10.19 -12.93 11.08
CA ARG A 29 9.10 -13.62 10.36
C ARG A 29 9.00 -13.23 8.90
N ASP A 30 9.36 -11.99 8.56
CA ASP A 30 9.15 -11.44 7.21
C ASP A 30 10.44 -10.99 6.56
N HIS A 31 10.46 -11.07 5.23
CA HIS A 31 11.55 -10.52 4.44
C HIS A 31 11.28 -9.08 4.01
N LEU A 32 12.33 -8.26 3.99
CA LEU A 32 12.29 -6.84 3.57
C LEU A 32 11.64 -6.64 2.19
N TRP A 33 11.83 -7.59 1.26
CA TRP A 33 11.27 -7.47 -0.09
C TRP A 33 9.74 -7.46 -0.10
N GLN A 34 9.07 -8.08 0.88
CA GLN A 34 7.61 -8.07 0.97
C GLN A 34 7.09 -6.66 1.27
N TYR A 35 7.76 -5.95 2.17
CA TYR A 35 7.49 -4.54 2.47
C TYR A 35 7.81 -3.64 1.28
N LEU A 36 8.88 -3.94 0.54
CA LEU A 36 9.23 -3.21 -0.68
C LEU A 36 8.13 -3.35 -1.74
N VAL A 37 7.64 -4.56 -1.99
CA VAL A 37 6.56 -4.81 -2.96
C VAL A 37 5.29 -4.06 -2.55
N ALA A 38 4.90 -4.12 -1.27
CA ALA A 38 3.73 -3.40 -0.77
C ALA A 38 3.91 -1.86 -0.91
N SER A 39 5.10 -1.35 -0.60
CA SER A 39 5.46 0.06 -0.75
C SER A 39 5.39 0.52 -2.21
N VAL A 40 5.94 -0.26 -3.13
CA VAL A 40 5.87 0.04 -4.57
C VAL A 40 4.42 0.03 -5.04
N GLY A 41 3.59 -0.92 -4.59
CA GLY A 41 2.16 -0.95 -4.88
C GLY A 41 1.46 0.35 -4.47
N CYS A 42 1.68 0.83 -3.24
CA CYS A 42 1.12 2.10 -2.76
C CYS A 42 1.61 3.30 -3.58
N ALA A 43 2.90 3.34 -3.93
CA ALA A 43 3.47 4.43 -4.74
C ALA A 43 2.86 4.48 -6.15
N VAL A 44 2.73 3.33 -6.80
CA VAL A 44 2.14 3.23 -8.14
C VAL A 44 0.65 3.56 -8.11
N THR A 45 -0.08 3.11 -7.09
CA THR A 45 -1.47 3.53 -6.87
C THR A 45 -1.58 5.04 -6.75
N ASN A 46 -0.70 5.69 -5.97
CA ASN A 46 -0.77 7.13 -5.78
C ASN A 46 -0.54 7.88 -7.09
N TYR A 47 0.51 7.48 -7.82
CA TYR A 47 0.86 8.08 -9.10
C TYR A 47 -0.28 7.94 -10.11
N LEU A 48 -0.78 6.72 -10.33
CA LEU A 48 -1.86 6.46 -11.28
C LEU A 48 -3.18 7.12 -10.85
N GLY A 49 -3.53 7.08 -9.57
CA GLY A 49 -4.75 7.70 -9.06
C GLY A 49 -4.73 9.22 -9.19
N ASN A 50 -3.59 9.86 -8.93
CA ASN A 50 -3.44 11.30 -9.10
C ASN A 50 -3.45 11.71 -10.58
N GLU A 51 -2.81 10.92 -11.45
CA GLU A 51 -2.85 11.17 -12.89
C GLU A 51 -4.27 10.99 -13.46
N ALA A 52 -5.00 9.98 -13.00
CA ALA A 52 -6.41 9.75 -13.35
C ALA A 52 -7.30 10.94 -12.96
N MET A 53 -7.10 11.50 -11.76
CA MET A 53 -7.82 12.69 -11.30
C MET A 53 -7.55 13.90 -12.20
N LYS A 54 -6.31 14.05 -12.69
CA LYS A 54 -5.92 15.16 -13.58
C LYS A 54 -6.45 15.01 -15.00
N SER A 55 -6.43 13.79 -15.54
CA SER A 55 -6.88 13.50 -16.91
C SER A 55 -8.41 13.31 -17.01
N GLY A 56 -9.09 13.06 -15.90
CA GLY A 56 -10.52 12.75 -15.85
C GLY A 56 -10.86 11.34 -16.38
N GLU A 57 -9.88 10.46 -16.53
CA GLU A 57 -10.09 9.12 -17.07
C GLU A 57 -10.60 8.13 -16.02
N ILE A 58 -11.88 7.80 -16.11
CA ILE A 58 -12.56 6.83 -15.22
C ILE A 58 -11.92 5.43 -15.27
N THR A 59 -11.38 5.00 -16.42
CA THR A 59 -10.72 3.69 -16.54
C THR A 59 -9.45 3.62 -15.70
N LEU A 60 -8.67 4.70 -15.69
CA LEU A 60 -7.42 4.81 -14.95
C LEU A 60 -7.69 4.89 -13.43
N HIS A 61 -8.79 5.54 -13.05
CA HIS A 61 -9.32 5.52 -11.68
C HIS A 61 -9.65 4.10 -11.20
N GLY A 62 -10.35 3.32 -12.03
CA GLY A 62 -10.70 1.94 -11.72
C GLY A 62 -9.46 1.06 -11.56
N GLY A 63 -8.47 1.24 -12.44
CA GLY A 63 -7.18 0.55 -12.35
C GLY A 63 -6.41 0.87 -11.08
N ALA A 64 -6.32 2.15 -10.70
CA ALA A 64 -5.64 2.57 -9.47
C ALA A 64 -6.32 2.01 -8.22
N LEU A 65 -7.66 1.99 -8.18
CA LEU A 65 -8.43 1.42 -7.06
C LEU A 65 -8.22 -0.10 -6.95
N LEU A 66 -8.25 -0.82 -8.07
CA LEU A 66 -7.98 -2.26 -8.10
C LEU A 66 -6.55 -2.58 -7.66
N LEU A 67 -5.57 -1.79 -8.10
CA LEU A 67 -4.19 -1.93 -7.67
C LEU A 67 -4.04 -1.69 -6.16
N PHE A 68 -4.74 -0.68 -5.62
CA PHE A 68 -4.73 -0.41 -4.19
C PHE A 68 -5.35 -1.55 -3.39
N ALA A 69 -6.52 -2.03 -3.82
CA ALA A 69 -7.19 -3.16 -3.20
C ALA A 69 -6.32 -4.43 -3.26
N GLY A 70 -5.65 -4.68 -4.38
CA GLY A 70 -4.68 -5.76 -4.53
C GLY A 70 -3.48 -5.62 -3.59
N THR A 71 -2.96 -4.41 -3.43
CA THR A 71 -1.86 -4.12 -2.50
C THR A 71 -2.30 -4.38 -1.06
N LEU A 72 -3.49 -3.91 -0.66
CA LEU A 72 -4.05 -4.21 0.66
C LEU A 72 -4.29 -5.71 0.87
N GLY A 73 -4.79 -6.42 -0.14
CA GLY A 73 -4.96 -7.87 -0.11
C GLY A 73 -3.63 -8.62 0.05
N PHE A 74 -2.57 -8.17 -0.63
CA PHE A 74 -1.22 -8.69 -0.47
C PHE A 74 -0.72 -8.48 0.96
N ILE A 75 -0.87 -7.27 1.51
CA ILE A 75 -0.52 -6.97 2.90
C ILE A 75 -1.27 -7.91 3.86
N TRP A 76 -2.58 -8.08 3.65
CA TRP A 76 -3.38 -8.89 4.55
C TRP A 76 -3.02 -10.38 4.50
N ARG A 77 -2.68 -10.90 3.30
CA ARG A 77 -2.42 -12.34 3.11
C ARG A 77 -0.96 -12.74 3.35
N VAL A 78 -0.01 -11.90 2.95
CA VAL A 78 1.43 -12.17 3.04
C VAL A 78 1.98 -11.63 4.36
N LEU A 79 1.77 -10.34 4.62
CA LEU A 79 2.24 -9.71 5.85
C LEU A 79 1.35 -10.04 7.04
N LYS A 80 0.06 -10.38 6.88
CA LYS A 80 -0.83 -10.81 7.99
C LYS A 80 -0.71 -9.92 9.24
N PRO A 81 -1.05 -8.63 9.16
CA PRO A 81 -0.76 -7.66 10.23
C PRO A 81 -1.36 -8.01 11.60
N PHE A 82 -2.46 -8.76 11.64
CA PHE A 82 -3.18 -9.13 12.88
C PHE A 82 -2.88 -10.54 13.38
N ASP A 83 -1.96 -11.25 12.72
CA ASP A 83 -1.52 -12.57 13.16
C ASP A 83 -0.53 -12.40 14.32
N HIS A 84 -1.08 -12.43 15.54
CA HIS A 84 -0.33 -12.48 16.79
C HIS A 84 0.07 -13.93 17.03
N GLY A 85 1.09 -14.41 16.32
CA GLY A 85 1.73 -15.68 16.65
C GLY A 85 2.40 -15.61 18.00
#